data_AF-A0A386PRX6-F1
#
_entry.id   AF-A0A386PRX6-F1
#
_cell.length_a   1.000
_cell.length_b   1.000
_cell.length_c   1.000
_cell.angle_alpha   90.00
_cell.angle_beta   90.00
_cell.angle_gamma   90.00
#
_symmetry.space_group_name_H-M   'P 1'
#
loop_
_entity.id
_entity.type
_entity.pdbx_description
1 polymer ?
#
loop_
_entity_poly.entity_id
_entity_poly.type
_entity_poly.pdbx_seq_one_letter_code
_entity_poly.pdbx_strand_id
1 'polypeptide(L)'
;MKSMKNLTFALLIFSLPLTALPLTTNTTVLAQASSKKAEKHTYTGNGSVKKISKTAYHSKDSKGNLYSALFMADKPTVELTRKTTLDKYRTTWYATKEMSVRVDKHHSRTYYYVTSSDKKVSGWTWSGYLTKGIFKSAD
;
A
#
# COMPACT_ATOMS: atom_id res chain seq x y z
N MET A 1 -42.64 -1.47 8.73
CA MET A 1 -41.98 -1.77 7.44
C MET A 1 -41.82 -0.48 6.65
N LYS A 2 -40.57 -0.18 6.31
CA LYS A 2 -40.07 0.56 5.14
C LYS A 2 -40.98 1.62 4.50
N SER A 3 -40.63 2.88 4.71
CA SER A 3 -40.86 3.94 3.73
C SER A 3 -39.75 4.97 3.85
N MET A 4 -39.08 5.26 2.74
CA MET A 4 -38.92 6.64 2.29
C MET A 4 -38.38 6.61 0.86
N LYS A 5 -39.24 7.13 -0.02
CA LYS A 5 -39.03 7.34 -1.44
C LYS A 5 -38.27 8.64 -1.63
N ASN A 6 -37.40 8.64 -2.63
CA ASN A 6 -36.84 9.74 -3.42
C ASN A 6 -37.57 11.09 -3.27
N LEU A 7 -36.82 12.20 -3.21
CA LEU A 7 -37.03 13.33 -4.14
C LEU A 7 -35.94 14.41 -4.03
N THR A 8 -35.50 14.82 -5.21
CA THR A 8 -34.76 16.02 -5.59
C THR A 8 -35.23 17.33 -4.94
N PHE A 9 -34.30 18.24 -4.67
CA PHE A 9 -34.58 19.67 -4.61
C PHE A 9 -33.55 20.47 -5.42
N ALA A 10 -34.06 21.23 -6.38
CA ALA A 10 -33.36 22.20 -7.20
C ALA A 10 -33.65 23.62 -6.69
N LEU A 11 -32.66 24.49 -6.92
CA LEU A 11 -32.67 25.96 -7.04
C LEU A 11 -33.40 26.85 -6.01
N LEU A 12 -32.64 27.81 -5.48
CA LEU A 12 -33.09 29.18 -5.21
C LEU A 12 -31.97 30.16 -5.60
N ILE A 13 -32.31 31.13 -6.46
CA ILE A 13 -31.52 32.29 -6.90
C ILE A 13 -32.21 33.57 -6.41
N PHE A 14 -31.45 34.67 -6.35
CA PHE A 14 -31.71 36.06 -5.88
C PHE A 14 -31.07 36.38 -4.51
N SER A 15 -30.33 37.46 -4.26
CA SER A 15 -29.98 38.68 -5.02
C SER A 15 -28.84 39.43 -4.29
N LEU A 16 -28.03 40.22 -5.02
CA LEU A 16 -26.91 41.06 -4.52
C LEU A 16 -27.36 42.19 -3.56
N PRO A 17 -26.47 42.76 -2.74
CA PRO A 17 -25.71 43.95 -3.19
C PRO A 17 -24.20 43.89 -2.94
N LEU A 18 -23.45 44.44 -3.90
CA LEU A 18 -22.01 44.68 -3.85
C LEU A 18 -21.70 45.86 -2.92
N THR A 19 -21.24 45.59 -1.71
CA THR A 19 -20.62 46.57 -0.81
C THR A 19 -19.23 46.08 -0.43
N ALA A 20 -18.21 46.76 -0.92
CA ALA A 20 -16.82 46.52 -0.57
C ALA A 20 -16.49 47.20 0.76
N LEU A 21 -16.10 46.43 1.76
CA LEU A 21 -15.22 46.87 2.85
C LEU A 21 -14.34 45.66 3.28
N PRO A 22 -13.05 45.88 3.57
CA PRO A 22 -12.08 44.81 3.82
C PRO A 22 -12.23 44.30 5.26
N LEU A 23 -11.95 43.03 5.54
CA LEU A 23 -11.29 42.57 6.78
C LEU A 23 -11.14 41.03 6.80
N THR A 24 -9.92 40.61 7.14
CA THR A 24 -9.55 39.33 7.76
C THR A 24 -10.07 38.04 7.10
N THR A 25 -9.22 37.45 6.25
CA THR A 25 -9.34 36.07 5.79
C THR A 25 -9.14 35.09 6.96
N ASN A 26 -10.19 34.83 7.73
CA ASN A 26 -10.28 33.59 8.49
C ASN A 26 -10.69 32.49 7.52
N THR A 27 -9.73 32.05 6.70
CA THR A 27 -9.91 30.90 5.83
C THR A 27 -9.96 29.67 6.72
N THR A 28 -11.16 29.19 7.00
CA THR A 28 -11.40 27.81 7.44
C THR A 28 -10.90 26.91 6.34
N VAL A 29 -9.64 26.49 6.44
CA VAL A 29 -9.00 25.58 5.49
C VAL A 29 -9.67 24.23 5.67
N LEU A 30 -10.59 23.89 4.74
CA LEU A 30 -11.03 22.52 4.56
C LEU A 30 -9.79 21.70 4.22
N ALA A 31 -9.34 20.88 5.17
CA ALA A 31 -8.18 20.02 5.03
C ALA A 31 -8.38 19.08 3.84
N GLN A 32 -7.82 19.45 2.69
CA GLN A 32 -7.63 18.54 1.58
C GLN A 32 -6.61 17.50 2.05
N ALA A 33 -7.09 16.32 2.43
CA ALA A 33 -6.25 15.16 2.66
C ALA A 33 -5.50 14.89 1.35
N SER A 34 -4.28 15.40 1.26
CA SER A 34 -3.35 15.16 0.17
C SER A 34 -2.95 13.69 0.25
N SER A 35 -3.71 12.82 -0.43
CA SER A 35 -3.33 11.42 -0.56
C SER A 35 -2.02 11.38 -1.32
N LYS A 36 -0.91 11.16 -0.60
CA LYS A 36 0.42 11.03 -1.19
C LYS A 36 0.36 9.90 -2.22
N LYS A 37 0.64 10.21 -3.49
CA LYS A 37 0.62 9.26 -4.59
C LYS A 37 1.44 8.02 -4.20
N ALA A 38 0.82 6.84 -4.24
CA ALA A 38 1.50 5.60 -3.89
C ALA A 38 2.64 5.32 -4.89
N GLU A 39 3.81 5.01 -4.36
CA GLU A 39 5.00 4.69 -5.14
C GLU A 39 4.80 3.36 -5.89
N LYS A 40 5.04 3.38 -7.21
CA LYS A 40 4.85 2.23 -8.09
C LYS A 40 6.16 1.86 -8.77
N HIS A 41 6.42 0.57 -8.89
CA HIS A 41 7.56 0.02 -9.63
C HIS A 41 7.11 -1.11 -10.53
N THR A 42 7.54 -1.11 -11.78
CA THR A 42 7.25 -2.20 -12.72
C THR A 42 8.54 -2.94 -13.02
N TYR A 43 8.52 -4.26 -12.82
CA TYR A 43 9.67 -5.14 -13.07
C TYR A 43 9.30 -6.25 -14.04
N THR A 44 10.31 -6.82 -14.70
CA THR A 44 10.13 -8.04 -15.49
C THR A 44 10.20 -9.25 -14.55
N GLY A 45 9.20 -10.12 -14.58
CA GLY A 45 9.21 -11.38 -13.84
C GLY A 45 10.29 -12.33 -14.39
N ASN A 46 11.03 -12.96 -13.49
CA ASN A 46 12.04 -13.96 -13.80
C ASN A 46 11.50 -15.35 -13.44
N GLY A 47 10.45 -15.77 -14.16
CA GLY A 47 9.71 -17.01 -13.91
C GLY A 47 8.42 -16.81 -13.13
N SER A 48 7.71 -17.91 -12.90
CA SER A 48 6.41 -17.93 -12.20
C SER A 48 6.57 -17.81 -10.69
N VAL A 49 5.50 -17.36 -10.03
CA VAL A 49 5.39 -17.40 -8.56
C VAL A 49 5.46 -18.86 -8.08
N LYS A 50 6.36 -19.14 -7.14
CA LYS A 50 6.53 -20.46 -6.53
C LYS A 50 5.92 -20.47 -5.13
N LYS A 51 5.27 -21.57 -4.77
CA LYS A 51 4.86 -21.83 -3.37
C LYS A 51 6.07 -22.37 -2.62
N ILE A 52 6.29 -21.88 -1.41
CA ILE A 52 7.39 -22.30 -0.53
C ILE A 52 6.85 -22.80 0.80
N SER A 53 7.69 -23.50 1.55
CA SER A 53 7.38 -23.88 2.93
C SER A 53 7.18 -22.63 3.78
N LYS A 54 6.15 -22.65 4.63
CA LYS A 54 5.84 -21.54 5.54
C LYS A 54 7.05 -21.27 6.44
N THR A 55 7.64 -20.08 6.31
CA THR A 55 8.86 -19.70 7.03
C THR A 55 8.62 -18.39 7.76
N ALA A 56 9.06 -18.32 9.03
CA ALA A 56 8.93 -17.13 9.86
C ALA A 56 10.09 -16.15 9.61
N TYR A 57 9.74 -14.86 9.56
CA TYR A 57 10.65 -13.74 9.40
C TYR A 57 10.23 -12.58 10.32
N HIS A 58 11.16 -11.67 10.55
CA HIS A 58 10.89 -10.34 11.08
C HIS A 58 11.55 -9.29 10.19
N SER A 59 11.07 -8.04 10.31
CA SER A 59 11.64 -6.89 9.61
C SER A 59 13.10 -6.72 10.03
N LYS A 60 14.00 -6.52 9.06
CA LYS A 60 15.42 -6.26 9.32
C LYS A 60 15.64 -4.85 9.84
N ASP A 61 15.04 -3.86 9.17
CA ASP A 61 15.22 -2.43 9.43
C ASP A 61 13.92 -1.65 9.15
N SER A 62 13.92 -0.35 9.48
CA SER A 62 12.80 0.60 9.20
C SER A 62 12.57 0.91 7.72
N LYS A 63 13.43 0.41 6.83
CA LYS A 63 13.35 0.63 5.38
C LYS A 63 12.55 -0.44 4.63
N GLY A 64 12.09 -1.47 5.34
CA GLY A 64 11.36 -2.58 4.74
C GLY A 64 10.01 -2.14 4.18
N ASN A 65 9.80 -2.33 2.89
CA ASN A 65 8.53 -1.97 2.23
C ASN A 65 7.64 -3.19 2.00
N LEU A 66 6.32 -2.99 2.09
CA LEU A 66 5.31 -3.98 1.74
C LEU A 66 4.48 -3.48 0.55
N TYR A 67 4.34 -4.33 -0.47
CA TYR A 67 3.74 -4.00 -1.76
C TYR A 67 2.50 -4.85 -2.04
N SER A 68 1.53 -4.32 -2.81
CA SER A 68 0.63 -5.14 -3.62
C SER A 68 1.30 -5.44 -4.96
N ALA A 69 1.01 -6.60 -5.55
CA ALA A 69 1.51 -6.98 -6.87
C ALA A 69 0.34 -7.15 -7.84
N LEU A 70 0.49 -6.58 -9.04
CA LEU A 70 -0.37 -6.84 -10.19
C LEU A 70 0.47 -7.55 -11.25
N PHE A 71 0.10 -8.78 -11.58
CA PHE A 71 0.74 -9.57 -12.63
C PHE A 71 -0.01 -9.34 -13.94
N MET A 72 0.70 -8.91 -14.98
CA MET A 72 0.10 -8.71 -16.30
C MET A 72 -0.15 -10.06 -16.97
N ALA A 73 -1.29 -10.21 -17.64
CA ALA A 73 -1.64 -11.47 -18.30
C ALA A 73 -0.78 -11.74 -19.55
N ASP A 74 -0.57 -10.69 -20.35
CA ASP A 74 0.06 -10.80 -21.68
C ASP A 74 1.56 -10.49 -21.67
N LYS A 75 2.09 -10.07 -20.51
CA LYS A 75 3.49 -9.64 -20.37
C LYS A 75 4.10 -10.27 -19.13
N PRO A 76 5.38 -10.68 -19.18
CA PRO A 76 6.09 -11.17 -18.01
C PRO A 76 6.50 -10.01 -17.11
N THR A 77 5.56 -9.16 -16.70
CA THR A 77 5.82 -7.99 -15.86
C THR A 77 4.93 -7.97 -14.65
N VAL A 78 5.47 -7.46 -13.54
CA VAL A 78 4.78 -7.26 -12.29
C VAL A 78 4.86 -5.80 -11.87
N GLU A 79 3.71 -5.18 -11.62
CA GLU A 79 3.64 -3.85 -11.00
C GLU A 79 3.53 -4.02 -9.48
N LEU A 80 4.51 -3.47 -8.77
CA LEU A 80 4.56 -3.40 -7.31
C LEU A 80 4.15 -2.00 -6.85
N THR A 81 2.99 -1.90 -6.19
CA THR A 81 2.51 -0.65 -5.59
C THR A 81 2.76 -0.67 -4.09
N ARG A 82 3.46 0.33 -3.56
CA ARG A 82 3.78 0.41 -2.13
C ARG A 82 2.50 0.62 -1.33
N LYS A 83 2.25 -0.28 -0.37
CA LYS A 83 1.12 -0.18 0.57
C LYS A 83 1.55 0.51 1.86
N THR A 84 2.64 0.03 2.44
CA THR A 84 3.09 0.43 3.77
C THR A 84 4.54 -0.02 3.99
N THR A 85 5.05 0.13 5.21
CA THR A 85 6.34 -0.38 5.64
C THR A 85 6.17 -1.52 6.63
N LEU A 86 7.14 -2.44 6.65
CA LEU A 86 7.17 -3.61 7.50
C LEU A 86 7.35 -3.23 8.98
N ASP A 87 8.11 -2.18 9.28
CA ASP A 87 8.42 -1.73 10.65
C ASP A 87 7.22 -1.14 11.39
N LYS A 88 6.23 -0.63 10.65
CA LYS A 88 4.93 -0.23 11.21
C LYS A 88 4.27 -1.36 11.99
N TYR A 89 4.61 -2.61 11.67
CA TYR A 89 4.08 -3.80 12.31
C TYR A 89 5.18 -4.51 13.10
N ARG A 90 5.06 -4.48 14.43
CA ARG A 90 5.91 -5.26 15.35
C ARG A 90 5.40 -6.70 15.42
N THR A 91 5.57 -7.43 14.32
CA THR A 91 4.97 -8.77 14.14
C THR A 91 5.93 -9.75 13.47
N THR A 92 5.59 -11.03 13.57
CA THR A 92 6.23 -12.08 12.77
C THR A 92 5.54 -12.19 11.42
N TRP A 93 6.34 -12.21 10.36
CA TRP A 93 5.91 -12.36 8.98
C TRP A 93 6.10 -13.80 8.53
N TYR A 94 5.05 -14.41 7.99
CA TYR A 94 5.12 -15.75 7.43
C TYR A 94 5.19 -15.69 5.91
N ALA A 95 6.34 -16.04 5.34
CA ALA A 95 6.50 -16.18 3.91
C ALA A 95 5.95 -17.53 3.44
N THR A 96 5.17 -17.52 2.37
CA THR A 96 4.55 -18.74 1.81
C THR A 96 4.65 -18.86 0.29
N LYS A 97 4.99 -17.76 -0.38
CA LYS A 97 5.27 -17.73 -1.81
C LYS A 97 6.51 -16.89 -2.08
N GLU A 98 7.17 -17.18 -3.18
CA GLU A 98 8.28 -16.37 -3.68
C GLU A 98 8.11 -16.07 -5.17
N MET A 99 8.71 -14.97 -5.60
CA MET A 99 8.90 -14.66 -7.01
C MET A 99 10.26 -13.99 -7.19
N SER A 100 10.89 -14.24 -8.34
CA SER A 100 12.09 -13.52 -8.75
C SER A 100 11.72 -12.48 -9.80
N VAL A 101 12.25 -11.27 -9.68
CA VAL A 101 12.07 -10.20 -10.67
C VAL A 101 13.43 -9.69 -11.12
N ARG A 102 13.56 -9.32 -12.40
CA ARG A 102 14.73 -8.62 -12.93
C ARG A 102 14.58 -7.13 -12.67
N VAL A 103 15.58 -6.56 -11.99
CA VAL A 103 15.64 -5.12 -11.70
C VAL A 103 16.40 -4.40 -12.79
N ASP A 104 17.42 -5.04 -13.32
CA ASP A 104 18.19 -4.62 -14.48
C ASP A 104 18.72 -5.85 -15.23
N LYS A 105 19.61 -5.64 -16.20
CA LYS A 105 20.13 -6.72 -17.07
C LYS A 105 20.87 -7.83 -16.31
N HIS A 106 21.49 -7.52 -15.17
CA HIS A 106 22.35 -8.46 -14.45
C HIS A 106 21.83 -8.79 -13.05
N HIS A 107 20.95 -7.98 -12.47
CA HIS A 107 20.46 -8.20 -11.12
C HIS A 107 19.00 -8.65 -11.09
N SER A 108 18.78 -9.72 -10.31
CA SER A 108 17.45 -10.18 -9.93
C SER A 108 17.24 -10.01 -8.43
N ARG A 109 15.99 -9.78 -8.03
CA ARG A 109 15.56 -9.71 -6.64
C ARG A 109 14.48 -10.75 -6.37
N THR A 110 14.63 -11.46 -5.27
CA THR A 110 13.59 -12.36 -4.77
C THR A 110 12.66 -11.60 -3.83
N TYR A 111 11.37 -11.66 -4.13
CA TYR A 111 10.28 -11.14 -3.31
C TYR A 111 9.53 -12.29 -2.66
N TYR A 112 9.22 -12.14 -1.38
CA TYR A 112 8.37 -13.07 -0.65
C TYR A 112 6.97 -12.49 -0.47
N TYR A 113 5.96 -13.32 -0.65
CA TYR A 113 4.61 -13.03 -0.19
C TYR A 113 4.53 -13.37 1.29
N VAL A 114 4.37 -12.33 2.11
CA VAL A 114 4.32 -12.43 3.56
C VAL A 114 2.94 -12.07 4.09
N THR A 115 2.57 -12.73 5.18
CA THR A 115 1.35 -12.46 5.94
C THR A 115 1.72 -12.25 7.41
N SER A 116 1.12 -11.25 8.06
CA SER A 116 1.30 -10.99 9.49
C SER A 116 0.81 -12.17 10.34
N SER A 117 1.32 -12.33 11.55
CA SER A 117 0.90 -13.41 12.46
C SER A 117 -0.60 -13.37 12.77
N ASP A 118 -1.16 -12.16 12.89
CA ASP A 118 -2.59 -11.86 13.06
C ASP A 118 -3.43 -12.01 11.77
N LYS A 119 -2.79 -12.27 10.63
CA LYS A 119 -3.40 -12.45 9.30
C LYS A 119 -4.15 -11.24 8.74
N LYS A 120 -4.06 -10.05 9.35
CA LYS A 120 -4.74 -8.84 8.87
C LYS A 120 -4.00 -8.15 7.73
N VAL A 121 -2.69 -8.32 7.64
CA VAL A 121 -1.85 -7.63 6.66
C VAL A 121 -1.04 -8.62 5.86
N SER A 122 -1.08 -8.48 4.54
CA SER A 122 -0.29 -9.27 3.62
C SER A 122 0.17 -8.45 2.42
N GLY A 123 1.23 -8.93 1.78
CA GLY A 123 1.81 -8.31 0.61
C GLY A 123 3.13 -8.94 0.20
N TRP A 124 3.74 -8.35 -0.82
CA TRP A 124 5.06 -8.73 -1.32
C TRP A 124 6.12 -7.83 -0.72
N THR A 125 7.24 -8.41 -0.31
CA THR A 125 8.40 -7.64 0.15
C THR A 125 9.69 -8.25 -0.38
N TRP A 126 10.70 -7.42 -0.59
CA TRP A 126 12.00 -7.91 -1.01
C TRP A 126 12.64 -8.70 0.14
N SER A 127 13.17 -9.87 -0.18
CA SER A 127 13.83 -10.77 0.79
C SER A 127 14.93 -10.08 1.61
N GLY A 128 15.65 -9.10 1.04
CA GLY A 128 16.70 -8.35 1.74
C GLY A 128 16.20 -7.45 2.87
N TYR A 129 14.89 -7.23 3.00
CA TYR A 129 14.28 -6.51 4.13
C TYR A 129 13.88 -7.42 5.29
N LEU A 130 14.10 -8.72 5.18
CA LEU A 130 13.67 -9.71 6.14
C LEU A 130 14.86 -10.44 6.75
N THR A 131 14.74 -10.72 8.05
CA THR A 131 15.63 -11.63 8.79
C THR A 131 14.82 -12.85 9.20
N LYS A 132 15.37 -14.06 9.01
CA LYS A 132 14.70 -15.30 9.39
C LYS A 132 14.52 -15.37 10.90
N GLY A 133 13.34 -15.77 11.35
CA GLY A 133 13.02 -15.93 12.77
C GLY A 133 11.68 -15.32 13.16
N ILE A 134 11.24 -15.65 14.36
CA ILE A 134 10.06 -15.05 14.99
C ILE A 134 10.48 -13.71 15.58
N PHE A 135 9.65 -12.69 15.43
CA PHE A 135 9.85 -11.41 16.09
C PHE A 135 9.80 -11.59 17.62
N LYS A 136 10.86 -11.17 18.30
CA LYS A 136 10.93 -11.12 19.77
C LYS A 136 11.01 -9.66 20.19
N SER A 137 10.05 -9.21 20.99
CA SER A 137 10.17 -7.93 21.69
C SER A 137 11.33 -8.04 22.68
N ALA A 138 12.17 -7.01 22.78
CA ALA A 138 13.02 -6.87 23.95
C ALA A 138 12.12 -6.53 25.14
N ASP A 139 12.31 -7.26 26.24
CA ASP A 139 11.69 -7.00 27.55
C ASP A 139 12.32 -5.76 28.20
#